data_AF-A0A845L6F3-F1
#
_entry.id   AF-A0A845L6F3-F1
#
_cell.length_a   1.000
_cell.length_b   1.000
_cell.length_c   1.000
_cell.angle_alpha   90.00
_cell.angle_beta   90.00
_cell.angle_gamma   90.00
#
_symmetry.space_group_name_H-M   'P 1'
#
loop_
_entity.id
_entity.type
_entity.pdbx_description
1 polymer ?
#
loop_
_entity_poly.entity_id
_entity_poly.type
_entity_poly.pdbx_seq_one_letter_code
_entity_poly.pdbx_strand_id
1 'polypeptide(L)'
;MAKAREQKGFSLIELMIVVAIIGVLFAVLVPRLGNSSDRARVAGVRNDFKAFETAIRSYYIEHAAMPSDTDISTNNVLETGRYLDNEIDETNDPWGHVYTYAYTATTTADATVTPNLPAGTRAATIGCAGPANTAGTYRMIIWVDTANNNTLVTSTAGF
;
A
#
# COMPACT_ATOMS: atom_id res chain seq x y z
N MET A 1 -12.88 66.35 34.63
CA MET A 1 -14.09 65.59 34.25
C MET A 1 -13.69 64.50 33.27
N ALA A 2 -13.53 63.25 33.73
CA ALA A 2 -13.13 62.13 32.85
C ALA A 2 -14.37 61.56 32.15
N LYS A 3 -14.36 61.53 30.82
CA LYS A 3 -15.46 61.05 29.98
C LYS A 3 -15.46 59.52 30.00
N ALA A 4 -16.46 58.91 30.63
CA ALA A 4 -16.64 57.46 30.63
C ALA A 4 -16.82 56.99 29.19
N ARG A 5 -15.97 56.05 28.74
CA ARG A 5 -16.13 55.40 27.43
C ARG A 5 -17.30 54.43 27.53
N GLU A 6 -18.33 54.65 26.72
CA GLU A 6 -19.42 53.69 26.56
C GLU A 6 -18.86 52.36 26.05
N GLN A 7 -19.03 51.30 26.84
CA GLN A 7 -18.73 49.94 26.40
C GLN A 7 -19.85 49.50 25.47
N LYS A 8 -19.59 49.48 24.17
CA LYS A 8 -20.50 48.88 23.19
C LYS A 8 -20.49 47.36 23.36
N GLY A 9 -21.59 46.80 23.82
CA GLY A 9 -21.80 45.35 23.87
C GLY A 9 -21.99 44.76 22.47
N PHE A 10 -21.57 43.51 22.31
CA PHE A 10 -21.80 42.72 21.10
C PHE A 10 -23.30 42.49 20.90
N SER A 11 -23.83 42.69 19.70
CA SER A 11 -25.24 42.39 19.45
C SER A 11 -25.45 40.89 19.28
N LEU A 12 -26.54 40.36 19.81
CA LEU A 12 -26.85 38.93 19.72
C LEU A 12 -27.00 38.49 18.25
N ILE A 13 -27.53 39.38 17.40
CA ILE A 13 -27.64 39.14 15.95
C ILE A 13 -26.27 39.08 15.26
N GLU A 14 -25.30 39.81 15.78
CA GLU A 14 -23.93 39.89 15.27
C GLU A 14 -23.22 38.54 15.47
N LEU A 15 -23.43 37.94 16.65
CA LEU A 15 -22.97 36.59 16.93
C LEU A 15 -23.69 35.54 16.07
N MET A 16 -25.01 35.67 15.87
CA MET A 16 -25.79 34.71 15.08
C MET A 16 -25.34 34.63 13.62
N ILE A 17 -25.04 35.78 13.00
CA ILE A 17 -24.55 35.81 11.62
C ILE A 17 -23.16 35.17 11.52
N VAL A 18 -22.29 35.40 12.51
CA VAL A 18 -20.95 34.82 12.52
C VAL A 18 -20.99 33.28 12.58
N VAL A 19 -21.77 32.70 13.48
CA VAL A 19 -21.89 31.24 13.57
C VAL A 19 -22.57 30.64 12.34
N ALA A 20 -23.51 31.36 11.72
CA ALA A 20 -24.13 30.93 10.46
C ALA A 20 -23.11 30.88 9.31
N ILE A 21 -22.26 31.89 9.17
CA ILE A 21 -21.21 31.92 8.13
C ILE A 21 -20.17 30.81 8.38
N ILE A 22 -19.73 30.63 9.63
CA ILE A 22 -18.79 29.54 9.99
C ILE A 22 -19.40 28.18 9.65
N GLY A 23 -20.69 27.96 9.94
CA GLY A 23 -21.40 26.72 9.61
C GLY A 23 -21.42 26.41 8.10
N VAL A 24 -21.67 27.42 7.27
CA VAL A 24 -21.66 27.27 5.80
C VAL A 24 -20.26 26.95 5.28
N LEU A 25 -19.22 27.62 5.79
CA LEU A 25 -17.83 27.34 5.41
C LEU A 25 -17.40 25.92 5.81
N PHE A 26 -17.73 25.48 7.02
CA PHE A 26 -17.45 24.11 7.47
C PHE A 26 -18.16 23.06 6.62
N ALA A 27 -19.42 23.28 6.24
CA ALA A 27 -20.18 22.35 5.40
C ALA A 27 -19.52 22.08 4.04
N VAL A 28 -18.86 23.08 3.46
CA VAL A 28 -18.15 22.94 2.17
C VAL A 28 -16.73 22.39 2.34
N LEU A 29 -16.07 22.70 3.47
CA LEU A 29 -14.67 22.36 3.70
C LEU A 29 -14.47 20.91 4.16
N VAL A 30 -15.32 20.41 5.07
CA VAL A 30 -15.23 19.05 5.64
C VAL A 30 -15.20 17.94 4.58
N PRO A 31 -16.06 17.90 3.54
CA PRO A 31 -16.07 16.80 2.58
C PRO A 31 -14.81 16.72 1.71
N ARG A 32 -14.00 17.78 1.64
CA ARG A 32 -12.79 17.81 0.80
C ARG A 32 -11.55 17.18 1.45
N LEU A 33 -11.59 16.93 2.76
CA LEU A 33 -10.44 16.39 3.50
C LEU A 33 -10.27 14.87 3.34
N GLY A 34 -11.32 14.13 2.98
CA GLY A 34 -11.28 12.64 2.95
C GLY A 34 -10.59 12.04 1.72
N ASN A 35 -10.91 12.52 0.51
CA ASN A 35 -10.63 11.77 -0.73
C ASN A 35 -9.19 11.87 -1.26
N SER A 36 -8.39 12.83 -0.77
CA SER A 36 -6.99 12.96 -1.21
C SER A 36 -6.05 11.97 -0.52
N SER A 37 -6.47 11.41 0.62
CA SER A 37 -5.65 10.49 1.40
C SER A 37 -5.52 9.13 0.72
N ASP A 38 -6.60 8.59 0.16
CA ASP A 38 -6.58 7.25 -0.43
C ASP A 38 -5.73 7.14 -1.70
N ARG A 39 -5.71 8.19 -2.55
CA ARG A 39 -4.81 8.19 -3.73
C ARG A 39 -3.33 8.25 -3.33
N ALA A 40 -3.01 9.02 -2.29
CA ALA A 40 -1.65 9.08 -1.75
C ALA A 40 -1.24 7.74 -1.12
N ARG A 41 -2.17 7.08 -0.42
CA ARG A 41 -1.99 5.72 0.13
C ARG A 41 -1.72 4.69 -0.98
N VAL A 42 -2.55 4.65 -2.02
CA VAL A 42 -2.34 3.75 -3.16
C VAL A 42 -0.99 4.00 -3.85
N ALA A 43 -0.57 5.26 -3.97
CA ALA A 43 0.75 5.60 -4.50
C ALA A 43 1.89 5.10 -3.59
N GLY A 44 1.71 5.15 -2.26
CA GLY A 44 2.60 4.53 -1.27
C GLY A 44 2.76 3.04 -1.51
N VAL A 45 1.65 2.30 -1.56
CA VAL A 45 1.68 0.84 -1.82
C VAL A 45 2.41 0.50 -3.11
N ARG A 46 2.21 1.29 -4.19
CA ARG A 46 2.91 1.07 -5.45
C ARG A 46 4.43 1.25 -5.31
N ASN A 47 4.90 2.16 -4.46
CA ASN A 47 6.32 2.33 -4.19
C ASN A 47 6.86 1.17 -3.34
N ASP A 48 6.11 0.74 -2.32
CA ASP A 48 6.49 -0.39 -1.47
C ASP A 48 6.60 -1.69 -2.30
N PHE A 49 5.65 -1.91 -3.23
CA PHE A 49 5.70 -3.02 -4.19
C PHE A 49 6.97 -2.99 -5.05
N LYS A 50 7.44 -1.83 -5.50
CA LYS A 50 8.71 -1.74 -6.24
C LYS A 50 9.93 -2.08 -5.39
N ALA A 51 9.90 -1.71 -4.10
CA ALA A 51 10.96 -2.09 -3.17
C ALA A 51 10.99 -3.61 -3.00
N PHE A 52 9.84 -4.24 -2.77
CA PHE A 52 9.73 -5.69 -2.67
C PHE A 52 10.15 -6.42 -3.96
N GLU A 53 9.78 -5.90 -5.14
CA GLU A 53 10.21 -6.43 -6.43
C GLU A 53 11.73 -6.44 -6.56
N THR A 54 12.38 -5.33 -6.19
CA THR A 54 13.84 -5.19 -6.24
C THR A 54 14.52 -6.17 -5.27
N ALA A 55 13.95 -6.35 -4.09
CA ALA A 55 14.46 -7.25 -3.07
C ALA A 55 14.38 -8.72 -3.48
N ILE A 56 13.20 -9.18 -3.91
CA ILE A 56 13.00 -10.56 -4.39
C ILE A 56 13.87 -10.83 -5.60
N ARG A 57 14.02 -9.86 -6.50
CA ARG A 57 14.91 -9.99 -7.67
C ARG A 57 16.36 -10.16 -7.26
N SER A 58 16.83 -9.38 -6.29
CA SER A 58 18.21 -9.46 -5.79
C SER A 58 18.47 -10.80 -5.10
N TYR A 59 17.52 -11.27 -4.29
CA TYR A 59 17.57 -12.60 -3.69
C TYR A 59 17.63 -13.70 -4.75
N TYR A 60 16.81 -13.60 -5.81
CA TYR A 60 16.79 -14.55 -6.91
C TYR A 60 18.11 -14.61 -7.67
N ILE A 61 18.77 -13.47 -7.90
CA ILE A 61 20.08 -13.41 -8.58
C ILE A 61 21.14 -14.18 -7.78
N GLU A 62 21.10 -14.10 -6.46
CA GLU A 62 22.12 -14.72 -5.59
C GLU A 62 21.86 -16.21 -5.33
N HIS A 63 20.59 -16.61 -5.19
CA HIS A 63 20.22 -17.97 -4.78
C HIS A 63 19.67 -18.82 -5.94
N ALA A 64 19.48 -18.24 -7.13
CA ALA A 64 18.80 -18.85 -8.29
C ALA A 64 17.41 -19.44 -7.94
N ALA A 65 16.79 -18.93 -6.88
CA ALA A 65 15.53 -19.40 -6.35
C ALA A 65 14.74 -18.22 -5.76
N MET A 66 13.42 -18.27 -5.89
CA MET A 66 12.56 -17.36 -5.14
C MET A 66 12.59 -17.74 -3.65
N PRO A 67 12.43 -16.75 -2.74
CA PRO A 67 12.25 -17.05 -1.33
C PRO A 67 10.98 -17.89 -1.14
N SER A 68 11.01 -18.85 -0.23
CA SER A 68 9.82 -19.59 0.16
C SER A 68 9.02 -18.83 1.23
N ASP A 69 7.78 -19.25 1.48
CA ASP A 69 6.97 -18.66 2.57
C ASP A 69 7.64 -18.81 3.95
N THR A 70 8.37 -19.90 4.16
CA THR A 70 9.14 -20.12 5.39
C THR A 70 10.37 -19.22 5.46
N ASP A 71 11.01 -18.98 4.32
CA ASP A 71 12.15 -18.07 4.25
C ASP A 71 11.75 -16.65 4.62
N ILE A 72 10.52 -16.24 4.28
CA ILE A 72 10.01 -14.91 4.66
C ILE A 72 9.53 -14.91 6.11
N SER A 73 8.55 -15.75 6.45
CA SER A 73 7.88 -15.70 7.77
C SER A 73 8.71 -16.15 8.97
N THR A 74 9.79 -16.90 8.75
CA THR A 74 10.61 -17.48 9.84
C THR A 74 12.06 -17.05 9.80
N ASN A 75 12.65 -17.04 8.61
CA ASN A 75 14.06 -16.70 8.43
C ASN A 75 14.27 -15.25 8.01
N ASN A 76 13.18 -14.56 7.66
CA ASN A 76 13.16 -13.17 7.29
C ASN A 76 14.25 -12.80 6.27
N VAL A 77 14.39 -13.64 5.24
CA VAL A 77 15.52 -13.58 4.28
C VAL A 77 15.56 -12.29 3.45
N LEU A 78 14.50 -11.48 3.50
CA LEU A 78 14.44 -10.20 2.82
C LEU A 78 14.81 -9.02 3.74
N GLU A 79 14.84 -9.17 5.06
CA GLU A 79 15.15 -8.08 5.99
C GLU A 79 16.65 -7.96 6.33
N THR A 80 16.97 -6.77 6.86
CA THR A 80 18.18 -6.35 7.55
C THR A 80 19.40 -6.23 6.65
N GLY A 81 19.43 -5.12 5.91
CA GLY A 81 20.64 -4.57 5.30
C GLY A 81 21.11 -5.24 4.00
N ARG A 82 20.39 -6.25 3.51
CA ARG A 82 20.75 -6.99 2.29
C ARG A 82 19.81 -6.74 1.11
N TYR A 83 18.48 -6.76 1.32
CA TYR A 83 17.51 -6.61 0.23
C TYR A 83 16.36 -5.64 0.52
N LEU A 84 15.85 -5.59 1.76
CA LEU A 84 14.90 -4.59 2.28
C LEU A 84 15.40 -4.04 3.62
N ASP A 85 14.94 -2.84 3.95
CA ASP A 85 15.23 -2.18 5.24
C ASP A 85 14.41 -2.80 6.37
N ASN A 86 13.19 -3.29 6.07
CA ASN A 86 12.26 -3.90 7.02
C ASN A 86 11.66 -5.22 6.47
N GLU A 87 11.21 -6.09 7.37
CA GLU A 87 10.53 -7.36 7.11
C GLU A 87 9.17 -7.08 6.52
N ILE A 88 8.70 -8.01 5.69
CA ILE A 88 7.35 -7.92 5.11
C ILE A 88 6.29 -7.92 6.22
N ASP A 89 6.50 -8.73 7.26
CA ASP A 89 5.62 -8.88 8.42
C ASP A 89 5.64 -7.67 9.38
N GLU A 90 6.72 -6.87 9.39
CA GLU A 90 6.82 -5.62 10.16
C GLU A 90 6.44 -4.38 9.35
N THR A 91 6.47 -4.48 8.01
CA THR A 91 6.07 -3.40 7.12
C THR A 91 4.54 -3.32 7.07
N ASN A 92 4.00 -2.20 7.56
CA ASN A 92 2.58 -1.93 7.48
C ASN A 92 2.23 -1.19 6.19
N ASP A 93 1.14 -1.59 5.55
CA ASP A 93 0.52 -0.86 4.46
C ASP A 93 -0.03 0.50 4.95
N PRO A 94 -0.40 1.41 4.04
CA PRO A 94 -0.93 2.73 4.40
C PRO A 94 -2.29 2.72 5.12
N TRP A 95 -2.90 1.54 5.32
CA TRP A 95 -4.10 1.30 6.11
C TRP A 95 -3.80 0.59 7.45
N GLY A 96 -2.54 0.25 7.73
CA GLY A 96 -2.09 -0.35 8.98
C GLY A 96 -2.15 -1.88 9.02
N HIS A 97 -2.28 -2.54 7.87
CA HIS A 97 -2.20 -4.00 7.78
C HIS A 97 -0.84 -4.45 7.31
N VAL A 98 -0.43 -5.62 7.77
CA VAL A 98 0.83 -6.26 7.38
C VAL A 98 0.76 -6.74 5.92
N TYR A 99 1.86 -6.57 5.17
CA TYR A 99 1.96 -7.14 3.82
C TYR A 99 2.02 -8.67 3.90
N THR A 100 1.39 -9.36 2.95
CA THR A 100 1.41 -10.84 2.92
C THR A 100 2.25 -11.31 1.75
N TYR A 101 3.11 -12.29 1.99
CA TYR A 101 3.85 -13.01 0.96
C TYR A 101 3.26 -14.41 0.74
N ALA A 102 3.20 -14.84 -0.52
CA ALA A 102 2.83 -16.20 -0.91
C ALA A 102 3.65 -16.67 -2.10
N TYR A 103 4.39 -17.76 -1.92
CA TYR A 103 5.14 -18.45 -2.95
C TYR A 103 4.31 -19.61 -3.52
N THR A 104 4.16 -19.63 -4.85
CA THR A 104 3.49 -20.71 -5.56
C THR A 104 4.41 -21.29 -6.63
N ALA A 105 4.76 -22.57 -6.46
CA ALA A 105 5.44 -23.34 -7.50
C ALA A 105 4.39 -23.86 -8.50
N THR A 106 4.22 -23.16 -9.63
CA THR A 106 3.22 -23.52 -10.64
C THR A 106 3.79 -24.56 -11.60
N THR A 107 3.51 -25.84 -11.37
CA THR A 107 3.87 -26.93 -12.29
C THR A 107 2.92 -27.04 -13.49
N THR A 108 1.75 -26.41 -13.42
CA THR A 108 0.73 -26.34 -14.48
C THR A 108 0.05 -24.98 -14.43
N ALA A 109 -0.09 -24.31 -15.57
CA ALA A 109 -0.66 -22.96 -15.71
C ALA A 109 -1.92 -22.76 -14.85
N ASP A 110 -1.76 -22.11 -13.70
CA ASP A 110 -2.86 -21.84 -12.79
C ASP A 110 -3.62 -20.62 -13.31
N ALA A 111 -4.82 -20.86 -13.81
CA ALA A 111 -5.61 -19.91 -14.61
C ALA A 111 -6.13 -18.71 -13.81
N THR A 112 -5.95 -18.68 -12.49
CA THR A 112 -6.38 -17.56 -11.64
C THR A 112 -5.37 -16.41 -11.58
N VAL A 113 -4.14 -16.60 -12.06
CA VAL A 113 -3.06 -15.63 -11.83
C VAL A 113 -2.50 -15.02 -13.14
N THR A 114 -2.52 -15.71 -14.29
CA THR A 114 -2.53 -15.13 -15.66
C THR A 114 -2.67 -16.25 -16.71
N PRO A 115 -3.26 -15.99 -17.90
CA PRO A 115 -3.31 -16.96 -18.97
C PRO A 115 -1.97 -16.97 -19.73
N ASN A 116 -1.43 -18.18 -20.01
CA ASN A 116 -0.33 -18.46 -20.94
C ASN A 116 1.11 -18.26 -20.43
N LEU A 117 1.46 -18.86 -19.30
CA LEU A 117 2.86 -19.04 -18.89
C LEU A 117 3.37 -20.44 -19.28
N PRO A 118 4.61 -20.56 -19.79
CA PRO A 118 5.22 -21.86 -20.09
C PRO A 118 5.36 -22.73 -18.84
N ALA A 119 5.32 -24.05 -19.03
CA ALA A 119 5.47 -25.03 -17.95
C ALA A 119 6.83 -24.85 -17.23
N GLY A 120 6.79 -24.82 -15.89
CA GLY A 120 7.97 -24.57 -15.04
C GLY A 120 8.01 -23.17 -14.42
N THR A 121 7.07 -22.27 -14.73
CA THR A 121 7.08 -20.92 -14.18
C THR A 121 6.90 -20.91 -12.64
N ARG A 122 7.76 -20.17 -11.94
CA ARG A 122 7.66 -19.93 -10.48
C ARG A 122 7.02 -18.57 -10.22
N ALA A 123 6.18 -18.46 -9.19
CA ALA A 123 5.47 -17.23 -8.86
C ALA A 123 5.65 -16.84 -7.39
N ALA A 124 5.87 -15.55 -7.16
CA ALA A 124 5.79 -14.93 -5.84
C ALA A 124 4.71 -13.86 -5.86
N THR A 125 3.78 -13.91 -4.92
CA THR A 125 2.70 -12.93 -4.77
C THR A 125 2.91 -12.13 -3.49
N ILE A 126 2.90 -10.81 -3.63
CA ILE A 126 2.86 -9.87 -2.50
C ILE A 126 1.49 -9.21 -2.51
N GLY A 127 0.81 -9.20 -1.38
CA GLY A 127 -0.52 -8.62 -1.23
C GLY A 127 -0.61 -7.68 -0.05
N CYS A 128 -1.54 -6.73 -0.11
CA CYS A 128 -2.00 -6.00 1.06
C CYS A 128 -3.53 -5.86 1.08
N ALA A 129 -4.05 -5.54 2.26
CA ALA A 129 -5.44 -5.28 2.48
C ALA A 129 -5.74 -3.82 2.13
N GLY A 130 -6.54 -3.58 1.09
CA GLY A 130 -6.94 -2.23 0.71
C GLY A 130 -7.85 -1.57 1.75
N PRO A 131 -8.48 -0.42 1.42
CA PRO A 131 -9.30 0.35 2.37
C PRO A 131 -10.51 -0.41 2.95
N ALA A 132 -10.91 -1.53 2.34
CA ALA A 132 -12.01 -2.38 2.78
C ALA A 132 -11.58 -3.56 3.68
N ASN A 133 -10.31 -3.65 4.07
CA ASN A 133 -9.71 -4.77 4.81
C ASN A 133 -9.87 -6.13 4.11
N THR A 134 -10.14 -6.14 2.81
CA THR A 134 -10.22 -7.36 2.01
C THR A 134 -8.80 -7.77 1.62
N ALA A 135 -8.32 -8.89 2.18
CA ALA A 135 -7.02 -9.46 1.84
C ALA A 135 -6.87 -9.62 0.32
N GLY A 136 -5.77 -9.13 -0.25
CA GLY A 136 -5.48 -9.23 -1.68
C GLY A 136 -6.25 -8.26 -2.58
N THR A 137 -6.70 -7.11 -2.02
CA THR A 137 -7.27 -5.99 -2.79
C THR A 137 -6.23 -5.42 -3.75
N TYR A 138 -5.02 -5.16 -3.24
CA TYR A 138 -3.86 -4.82 -4.06
C TYR A 138 -2.88 -5.99 -3.99
N ARG A 139 -2.45 -6.47 -5.16
CA ARG A 139 -1.47 -7.54 -5.24
C ARG A 139 -0.48 -7.31 -6.36
N MET A 140 0.74 -7.75 -6.16
CA MET A 140 1.78 -7.82 -7.17
C MET A 140 2.22 -9.27 -7.29
N ILE A 141 2.19 -9.81 -8.49
CA ILE A 141 2.69 -11.14 -8.80
C ILE A 141 3.96 -10.98 -9.62
N ILE A 142 5.01 -11.66 -9.18
CA ILE A 142 6.31 -11.74 -9.85
C ILE A 142 6.44 -13.16 -10.38
N TRP A 143 6.64 -13.28 -11.69
CA TRP A 143 6.80 -14.55 -12.39
C TRP A 143 8.25 -14.75 -12.80
N VAL A 144 8.77 -15.97 -12.71
CA VAL A 144 10.06 -16.36 -13.29
C VAL A 144 9.91 -17.58 -14.16
N ASP A 145 10.32 -17.46 -15.42
CA ASP A 145 10.50 -18.59 -16.31
C ASP A 145 11.78 -19.37 -15.95
N THR A 146 11.61 -20.61 -15.49
CA THR A 146 12.71 -21.52 -15.15
C THR A 146 13.52 -22.00 -16.36
N ALA A 147 13.01 -21.87 -17.58
CA ALA A 147 13.71 -22.30 -18.78
C ALA A 147 14.78 -21.28 -19.23
N ASN A 148 14.58 -19.99 -18.92
CA ASN A 148 15.41 -18.91 -19.45
C ASN A 148 16.03 -17.99 -18.39
N ASN A 149 15.71 -18.15 -17.09
CA ASN A 149 16.26 -17.38 -15.96
C ASN A 149 16.24 -15.84 -16.08
N ASN A 150 15.55 -15.27 -17.09
CA ASN A 150 15.73 -13.87 -17.48
C ASN A 150 14.42 -13.11 -17.78
N THR A 151 13.27 -13.68 -17.43
CA THR A 151 11.97 -13.02 -17.59
C THR A 151 11.26 -12.97 -16.24
N LEU A 152 11.59 -11.93 -15.48
CA LEU A 152 10.78 -11.47 -14.36
C LEU A 152 9.64 -10.63 -14.91
N VAL A 153 8.47 -11.23 -15.06
CA VAL A 153 7.27 -10.47 -15.44
C VAL A 153 6.54 -10.09 -14.17
N THR A 154 6.31 -8.80 -13.95
CA THR A 154 5.53 -8.31 -12.82
C THR A 154 4.15 -7.87 -13.30
N SER A 155 3.13 -8.37 -12.62
CA SER A 155 1.73 -8.02 -12.86
C SER A 155 1.14 -7.49 -11.57
N THR A 156 0.63 -6.27 -11.60
CA THR A 156 -0.01 -5.65 -10.45
C THR A 156 -1.52 -5.58 -10.68
N ALA A 157 -2.31 -6.06 -9.73
CA ALA A 157 -3.77 -6.02 -9.78
C ALA A 157 -4.32 -5.20 -8.61
N GLY A 158 -5.46 -4.53 -8.85
CA GLY A 158 -6.16 -3.71 -7.85
C GLY A 158 -5.89 -2.21 -7.93
N PHE A 159 -5.00 -1.75 -8.81
CA PHE A 159 -4.67 -0.32 -9.03
C PHE A 159 -5.46 0.31 -10.18
#